data_AF-A0A327X1G0-F1
#
_entry.id   AF-A0A327X1G0-F1
#
_cell.length_a   1.000
_cell.length_b   1.000
_cell.length_c   1.000
_cell.angle_alpha   90.00
_cell.angle_beta   90.00
_cell.angle_gamma   90.00
#
_symmetry.space_group_name_H-M   'P 1'
#
loop_
_entity.id
_entity.type
_entity.pdbx_description
1 polymer ?
#
loop_
_entity_poly.entity_id
_entity_poly.type
_entity_poly.pdbx_seq_one_letter_code
_entity_poly.pdbx_strand_id
1 'polypeptide(L)'
;MMETLMNLIRQQSGDAVINNPAIPNHQNEDAVQAISSGIMGGLQQQAQGGNLASLLSMVTGQGSDANVSTSPVTQGVQQNVQKSLMERLGISPQVAMSIATMVVPMVLNKFMNKARDSNDSSVNGNDILGQATGQQGVDWMGAASSAMADGKLDMSDLMRVAGGFMGGGGGTKQNQSGSGGLGGMLGGLFGN
;
A
#
# COMPACT_ATOMS: atom_id res chain seq x y z
N MET A 1 -1.04 -1.81 13.23
CA MET A 1 -0.21 -1.44 12.06
C MET A 1 1.08 -0.68 12.41
N MET A 2 1.08 0.61 12.79
CA MET A 2 2.34 1.39 12.91
C MET A 2 3.32 0.77 13.93
N GLU A 3 2.84 0.32 15.08
CA GLU A 3 3.64 -0.43 16.05
C GLU A 3 4.16 -1.77 15.47
N THR A 4 3.34 -2.48 14.68
CA THR A 4 3.79 -3.68 13.95
C THR A 4 4.94 -3.36 13.00
N LEU A 5 4.86 -2.24 12.28
CA LEU A 5 5.94 -1.78 11.39
C LEU A 5 7.21 -1.44 12.18
N MET A 6 7.11 -0.70 13.29
CA MET A 6 8.23 -0.43 14.19
C MET A 6 8.89 -1.73 14.69
N ASN A 7 8.08 -2.73 15.05
CA ASN A 7 8.56 -4.03 15.51
C ASN A 7 9.19 -4.86 14.39
N LEU A 8 8.68 -4.80 13.15
CA LEU A 8 9.34 -5.38 11.99
C LEU A 8 10.69 -4.70 11.72
N ILE A 9 10.75 -3.36 11.78
CA ILE A 9 12.00 -2.61 11.64
C ILE A 9 12.99 -3.04 12.74
N ARG A 10 12.61 -3.05 14.02
CA ARG A 10 13.45 -3.54 15.13
C ARG A 10 14.01 -4.95 14.88
N GLN A 11 13.20 -5.86 14.31
CA GLN A 11 13.64 -7.21 13.97
C GLN A 11 14.56 -7.29 12.74
N GLN A 12 14.44 -6.39 11.75
CA GLN A 12 15.23 -6.43 10.50
C GLN A 12 16.41 -5.47 10.48
N SER A 13 16.43 -4.49 11.37
CA SER A 13 17.42 -3.41 11.42
C SER A 13 18.52 -3.63 12.47
N GLY A 14 18.69 -4.87 12.95
CA GLY A 14 19.75 -5.24 13.89
C GLY A 14 21.12 -4.75 13.43
N ASP A 15 21.62 -5.25 12.31
CA ASP A 15 22.94 -4.83 11.82
C ASP A 15 22.92 -3.48 11.09
N ALA A 16 21.81 -3.13 10.43
CA ALA A 16 21.72 -1.93 9.62
C ALA A 16 21.48 -0.64 10.43
N VAL A 17 20.93 -0.72 11.64
CA VAL A 17 20.63 0.44 12.51
C VAL A 17 21.20 0.24 13.91
N ILE A 18 20.91 -0.89 14.58
CA ILE A 18 21.26 -1.08 16.00
C ILE A 18 22.77 -1.28 16.20
N ASN A 19 23.44 -1.97 15.27
CA ASN A 19 24.89 -2.17 15.27
C ASN A 19 25.64 -1.21 14.31
N ASN A 20 24.96 -0.18 13.79
CA ASN A 20 25.55 0.71 12.79
C ASN A 20 26.34 1.85 13.45
N PRO A 21 27.68 1.95 13.26
CA PRO A 21 28.50 2.96 13.95
C PRO A 21 28.16 4.41 13.56
N ALA A 22 27.39 4.63 12.49
CA ALA A 22 26.92 5.96 12.10
C ALA A 22 25.59 6.38 12.77
N ILE A 23 24.93 5.48 13.52
CA ILE A 23 23.77 5.80 14.36
C ILE A 23 24.16 5.55 15.83
N PRO A 24 24.20 6.58 16.68
CA PRO A 24 24.45 6.38 18.10
C PRO A 24 23.34 5.52 18.72
N ASN A 25 23.68 4.55 19.57
CA ASN A 25 22.71 3.60 20.15
C ASN A 25 21.51 4.27 20.85
N HIS A 26 21.66 5.49 21.37
CA HIS A 26 20.58 6.27 22.00
C HIS A 26 19.56 6.83 20.99
N GLN A 27 19.86 6.83 19.69
CA GLN A 27 18.99 7.23 18.59
C GLN A 27 18.39 6.01 17.87
N ASN A 28 18.56 4.79 18.37
CA ASN A 28 17.99 3.59 17.75
C ASN A 28 16.46 3.65 17.69
N GLU A 29 15.79 4.13 18.74
CA GLU A 29 14.35 4.47 18.71
C GLU A 29 14.03 5.49 17.60
N ASP A 30 14.77 6.60 17.53
CA ASP A 30 14.53 7.67 16.54
C ASP A 30 14.76 7.20 15.11
N ALA A 31 15.73 6.32 14.88
CA ALA A 31 16.03 5.71 13.60
C ALA A 31 14.92 4.73 13.18
N VAL A 32 14.44 3.89 14.10
CA VAL A 32 13.28 3.01 13.89
C VAL A 32 12.05 3.85 13.54
N GLN A 33 11.80 4.94 14.26
CA GLN A 33 10.71 5.86 13.96
C GLN A 33 10.89 6.54 12.59
N ALA A 34 12.08 7.08 12.29
CA ALA A 34 12.38 7.73 11.01
C ALA A 34 12.18 6.80 9.81
N ILE A 35 12.62 5.54 9.92
CA ILE A 35 12.37 4.51 8.91
C ILE A 35 10.86 4.25 8.80
N SER A 36 10.15 4.08 9.91
CA SER A 36 8.69 3.83 9.86
C SER A 36 7.92 4.96 9.16
N SER A 37 8.25 6.22 9.49
CA SER A 37 7.64 7.41 8.90
C SER A 37 7.98 7.53 7.42
N GLY A 38 9.24 7.26 7.05
CA GLY A 38 9.68 7.25 5.66
C GLY A 38 9.09 6.11 4.83
N ILE A 39 8.81 4.95 5.45
CA ILE A 39 8.10 3.86 4.77
C ILE A 39 6.65 4.29 4.50
N MET A 40 5.92 4.78 5.50
CA MET A 40 4.51 5.19 5.31
C MET A 40 4.38 6.40 4.38
N GLY A 41 5.19 7.44 4.56
CA GLY A 41 5.25 8.61 3.68
C GLY A 41 5.71 8.24 2.26
N GLY A 42 6.61 7.26 2.13
CA GLY A 42 7.01 6.67 0.86
C GLY A 42 5.84 5.99 0.15
N LEU A 43 5.16 5.04 0.81
CA LEU A 43 3.99 4.35 0.24
C LEU A 43 2.90 5.35 -0.15
N GLN A 44 2.65 6.36 0.69
CA GLN A 44 1.69 7.43 0.42
C GLN A 44 2.06 8.30 -0.79
N GLN A 45 3.34 8.65 -0.96
CA GLN A 45 3.80 9.36 -2.16
C GLN A 45 3.74 8.48 -3.41
N GLN A 46 4.02 7.18 -3.29
CA GLN A 46 3.97 6.25 -4.41
C GLN A 46 2.53 6.00 -4.90
N ALA A 47 1.57 5.83 -3.98
CA ALA A 47 0.15 5.71 -4.33
C ALA A 47 -0.37 6.96 -5.06
N GLN A 48 -0.09 8.16 -4.52
CA GLN A 48 -0.46 9.43 -5.17
C GLN A 48 0.33 9.72 -6.46
N GLY A 49 1.55 9.22 -6.58
CA GLY A 49 2.43 9.38 -7.75
C GLY A 49 2.11 8.45 -8.92
N GLY A 50 0.99 7.70 -8.89
CA GLY A 50 0.56 6.79 -9.95
C GLY A 50 0.98 5.34 -9.77
N ASN A 51 1.82 5.00 -8.78
CA ASN A 51 2.27 3.63 -8.51
C ASN A 51 1.28 2.84 -7.62
N LEU A 52 0.01 3.26 -7.53
CA LEU A 52 -1.07 2.52 -6.87
C LEU A 52 -1.25 1.12 -7.47
N ALA A 53 -1.02 0.96 -8.79
CA ALA A 53 -1.00 -0.33 -9.48
C ALA A 53 -0.02 -1.31 -8.81
N SER A 54 1.25 -0.90 -8.76
CA SER A 54 2.36 -1.68 -8.21
C SER A 54 2.20 -1.88 -6.70
N LEU A 55 1.66 -0.89 -5.98
CA LEU A 55 1.32 -1.02 -4.57
C LEU A 55 0.21 -2.07 -4.34
N LEU A 56 -0.84 -2.07 -5.17
CA LEU A 56 -1.92 -3.05 -5.05
C LEU A 56 -1.40 -4.47 -5.28
N SER A 57 -0.61 -4.72 -6.33
CA SER A 57 0.05 -6.02 -6.53
C SER A 57 1.02 -6.40 -5.41
N MET A 58 1.75 -5.41 -4.85
CA MET A 58 2.55 -5.60 -3.65
C MET A 58 1.73 -5.85 -2.39
N VAL A 59 0.44 -5.52 -2.34
CA VAL A 59 -0.43 -5.83 -1.20
C VAL A 59 -1.18 -7.15 -1.43
N THR A 60 -1.61 -7.49 -2.65
CA THR A 60 -2.36 -8.73 -2.96
C THR A 60 -1.49 -9.96 -3.24
N GLY A 61 -0.21 -9.77 -3.58
CA GLY A 61 0.72 -10.86 -3.92
C GLY A 61 0.63 -11.37 -5.35
N GLN A 62 -0.09 -10.66 -6.20
CA GLN A 62 -0.46 -11.08 -7.55
C GLN A 62 -0.21 -9.94 -8.55
N GLY A 63 0.08 -10.30 -9.80
CA GLY A 63 0.50 -9.34 -10.84
C GLY A 63 2.01 -9.14 -10.92
N SER A 64 2.45 -8.40 -11.94
CA SER A 64 3.86 -8.29 -12.35
C SER A 64 4.78 -7.67 -11.29
N ASP A 65 4.27 -6.71 -10.50
CA ASP A 65 5.04 -5.99 -9.47
C ASP A 65 4.86 -6.58 -8.06
N ALA A 66 4.30 -7.79 -7.93
CA ALA A 66 4.15 -8.46 -6.64
C ALA A 66 5.49 -8.70 -5.90
N ASN A 67 6.60 -8.70 -6.63
CA ASN A 67 7.95 -8.75 -6.08
C ASN A 67 8.38 -7.39 -5.52
N VAL A 68 8.33 -7.27 -4.19
CA VAL A 68 8.75 -6.09 -3.42
C VAL A 68 10.17 -5.64 -3.77
N SER A 69 11.11 -6.56 -4.02
CA SER A 69 12.52 -6.18 -4.23
C SER A 69 12.78 -5.47 -5.57
N THR A 70 11.90 -5.64 -6.55
CA THR A 70 12.04 -5.04 -7.90
C THR A 70 11.03 -3.93 -8.18
N SER A 71 10.00 -3.77 -7.34
CA SER A 71 8.92 -2.81 -7.57
C SER A 71 9.39 -1.34 -7.54
N PRO A 72 8.88 -0.46 -8.43
CA PRO A 72 9.16 0.97 -8.40
C PRO A 72 8.74 1.63 -7.07
N VAL A 73 7.70 1.11 -6.41
CA VAL A 73 7.25 1.57 -5.09
C VAL A 73 8.38 1.46 -4.07
N THR A 74 9.09 0.34 -4.04
CA THR A 74 10.20 0.11 -3.09
C THR A 74 11.34 1.11 -3.30
N GLN A 75 11.64 1.49 -4.54
CA GLN A 75 12.65 2.51 -4.85
C GLN A 75 12.22 3.90 -4.34
N GLY A 76 10.97 4.29 -4.59
CA GLY A 76 10.43 5.55 -4.06
C GLY A 76 10.36 5.59 -2.53
N VAL A 77 10.05 4.44 -1.90
CA VAL A 77 10.09 4.29 -0.44
C VAL A 77 11.52 4.41 0.10
N GLN A 78 12.52 3.81 -0.55
CA GLN A 78 13.92 3.94 -0.17
C GLN A 78 14.37 5.41 -0.13
N GLN A 79 14.00 6.21 -1.14
CA GLN A 79 14.30 7.65 -1.17
C GLN A 79 13.62 8.41 -0.03
N ASN A 80 12.38 8.07 0.31
CA ASN A 80 11.64 8.72 1.39
C ASN A 80 12.18 8.35 2.78
N VAL A 81 12.60 7.09 2.97
CA VAL A 81 13.31 6.62 4.17
C VAL A 81 14.68 7.28 4.29
N GLN A 82 15.46 7.38 3.21
CA GLN A 82 16.71 8.12 3.19
C GLN A 82 16.50 9.57 3.67
N LYS A 83 15.51 10.27 3.09
CA LYS A 83 15.16 11.63 3.48
C LYS A 83 14.77 11.72 4.97
N SER A 84 13.90 10.83 5.44
CA SER A 84 13.42 10.83 6.83
C SER A 84 14.56 10.56 7.84
N LEU A 85 15.49 9.67 7.50
CA LEU A 85 16.70 9.41 8.28
C LEU A 85 17.62 10.63 8.35
N MET A 86 17.86 11.30 7.20
CA MET A 86 18.65 12.54 7.14
C MET A 86 18.02 13.66 7.97
N GLU A 87 16.70 13.87 7.85
CA GLU A 87 15.97 14.95 8.52
C GLU A 87 15.86 14.73 10.04
N ARG A 88 15.74 13.48 10.50
CA ARG A 88 15.58 13.17 11.94
C ARG A 88 16.87 12.91 12.70
N LEU A 89 17.86 12.28 12.07
CA LEU A 89 19.12 11.88 12.73
C LEU A 89 20.32 12.77 12.34
N GLY A 90 20.18 13.59 11.30
CA GLY A 90 21.30 14.38 10.74
C GLY A 90 22.40 13.54 10.08
N ILE A 91 22.16 12.26 9.81
CA ILE A 91 23.15 11.36 9.20
C ILE A 91 23.36 11.67 7.70
N SER A 92 24.52 11.30 7.17
CA SER A 92 24.86 11.60 5.78
C SER A 92 23.96 10.87 4.77
N PRO A 93 23.72 11.44 3.57
CA PRO A 93 22.90 10.82 2.53
C PRO A 93 23.35 9.40 2.17
N GLN A 94 24.65 9.14 2.18
CA GLN A 94 25.25 7.84 1.84
C GLN A 94 24.93 6.79 2.91
N VAL A 95 25.02 7.15 4.19
CA VAL A 95 24.64 6.25 5.29
C VAL A 95 23.13 6.00 5.25
N ALA A 96 22.33 7.07 5.16
CA ALA A 96 20.87 6.96 5.11
C ALA A 96 20.39 6.07 3.94
N MET A 97 21.01 6.19 2.76
CA MET A 97 20.67 5.36 1.61
C MET A 97 21.12 3.90 1.81
N SER A 98 22.30 3.66 2.40
CA SER A 98 22.77 2.30 2.73
C SER A 98 21.81 1.58 3.68
N ILE A 99 21.30 2.28 4.70
CA ILE A 99 20.28 1.76 5.61
C ILE A 99 18.97 1.50 4.86
N ALA A 100 18.53 2.45 4.03
CA ALA A 100 17.30 2.31 3.25
C ALA A 100 17.35 1.10 2.29
N THR A 101 18.45 0.90 1.56
CA THR A 101 18.58 -0.22 0.60
C THR A 101 18.59 -1.58 1.28
N MET A 102 19.16 -1.70 2.48
CA MET A 102 19.11 -2.94 3.27
C MET A 102 17.75 -3.16 3.94
N VAL A 103 17.27 -2.18 4.72
CA VAL A 103 16.11 -2.35 5.60
C VAL A 103 14.79 -2.35 4.84
N VAL A 104 14.60 -1.43 3.89
CA VAL A 104 13.29 -1.20 3.27
C VAL A 104 12.75 -2.43 2.54
N PRO A 105 13.51 -3.15 1.68
CA PRO A 105 12.99 -4.33 1.01
C PRO A 105 12.62 -5.45 1.99
N MET A 106 13.42 -5.67 3.04
CA MET A 106 13.15 -6.70 4.06
C MET A 106 11.89 -6.38 4.87
N VAL A 107 11.76 -5.13 5.34
CA VAL A 107 10.61 -4.67 6.12
C VAL A 107 9.35 -4.64 5.26
N LEU A 108 9.38 -4.06 4.06
CA LEU A 108 8.25 -4.05 3.14
C LEU A 108 7.79 -5.47 2.80
N ASN A 109 8.71 -6.40 2.51
CA ASN A 109 8.33 -7.78 2.19
C ASN A 109 7.59 -8.44 3.37
N LYS A 110 8.12 -8.33 4.60
CA LYS A 110 7.45 -8.86 5.80
C LYS A 110 6.12 -8.16 6.10
N PHE A 111 6.04 -6.85 5.89
CA PHE A 111 4.85 -6.03 6.13
C PHE A 111 3.73 -6.37 5.15
N MET A 112 4.04 -6.48 3.85
CA MET A 112 3.10 -6.90 2.81
C MET A 112 2.68 -8.36 2.96
N ASN A 113 3.56 -9.26 3.42
CA ASN A 113 3.17 -10.64 3.70
C ASN A 113 2.23 -10.74 4.90
N LYS A 114 2.43 -9.93 5.96
CA LYS A 114 1.45 -9.81 7.06
C LYS A 114 0.11 -9.25 6.58
N ALA A 115 0.12 -8.26 5.69
CA ALA A 115 -1.09 -7.65 5.13
C ALA A 115 -2.02 -8.63 4.37
N ARG A 116 -1.49 -9.80 3.99
CA ARG A 116 -2.19 -10.90 3.29
C ARG A 116 -2.53 -12.08 4.20
N ASP A 117 -1.98 -12.12 5.42
CA ASP A 117 -2.14 -13.25 6.32
C ASP A 117 -3.50 -13.15 7.01
N SER A 118 -4.46 -13.97 6.55
CA SER A 118 -5.80 -14.04 7.13
C SER A 118 -5.82 -14.41 8.62
N ASN A 119 -4.70 -14.86 9.19
CA ASN A 119 -4.54 -15.19 10.61
C ASN A 119 -3.91 -14.05 11.43
N ASP A 120 -3.40 -12.98 10.80
CA ASP A 120 -2.74 -11.86 11.46
C ASP A 120 -3.42 -10.52 11.13
N SER A 121 -4.34 -10.11 12.00
CA SER A 121 -5.06 -8.83 11.87
C SER A 121 -4.24 -7.59 12.30
N SER A 122 -2.96 -7.72 12.65
CA SER A 122 -2.14 -6.58 13.11
C SER A 122 -1.78 -5.59 11.99
N VAL A 123 -1.87 -6.02 10.73
CA VAL A 123 -1.69 -5.25 9.50
C VAL A 123 -2.69 -5.76 8.47
N ASN A 124 -3.57 -4.90 7.96
CA ASN A 124 -4.50 -5.25 6.88
C ASN A 124 -4.11 -4.52 5.58
N GLY A 125 -4.19 -5.20 4.44
CA GLY A 125 -3.98 -4.59 3.12
C GLY A 125 -4.88 -3.38 2.85
N ASN A 126 -6.14 -3.41 3.32
CA ASN A 126 -7.06 -2.28 3.24
C ASN A 126 -6.55 -1.06 4.02
N ASP A 127 -5.96 -1.27 5.20
CA ASP A 127 -5.42 -0.16 5.99
C ASP A 127 -4.17 0.43 5.33
N ILE A 128 -3.29 -0.41 4.75
CA ILE A 128 -2.10 0.05 4.01
C ILE A 128 -2.54 0.92 2.83
N LEU A 129 -3.43 0.40 1.99
CA LEU A 129 -3.91 1.11 0.79
C LEU A 129 -4.72 2.35 1.16
N GLY A 130 -5.54 2.28 2.21
CA GLY A 130 -6.31 3.43 2.71
C GLY A 130 -5.43 4.53 3.33
N GLN A 131 -4.33 4.18 4.01
CA GLN A 131 -3.35 5.18 4.47
C GLN A 131 -2.54 5.75 3.31
N ALA A 132 -2.11 4.92 2.36
CA ALA A 132 -1.31 5.37 1.23
C ALA A 132 -2.09 6.26 0.25
N THR A 133 -3.37 5.96 0.00
CA THR A 133 -4.26 6.75 -0.86
C THR A 133 -4.94 7.91 -0.13
N GLY A 134 -4.91 7.93 1.22
CA GLY A 134 -5.74 8.81 2.05
C GLY A 134 -7.21 8.39 2.13
N GLN A 135 -7.63 7.33 1.44
CA GLN A 135 -9.01 6.83 1.41
C GLN A 135 -9.20 5.67 2.41
N GLN A 136 -9.28 6.00 3.69
CA GLN A 136 -9.59 5.02 4.75
C GLN A 136 -11.04 4.52 4.65
N GLY A 137 -11.27 3.27 5.06
CA GLY A 137 -12.59 2.62 4.99
C GLY A 137 -12.97 2.07 3.61
N VAL A 138 -12.11 2.22 2.61
CA VAL A 138 -12.25 1.58 1.30
C VAL A 138 -11.80 0.12 1.37
N ASP A 139 -12.65 -0.79 0.89
CA ASP A 139 -12.31 -2.21 0.73
C ASP A 139 -11.50 -2.46 -0.55
N TRP A 140 -10.25 -2.01 -0.56
CA TRP A 140 -9.32 -2.17 -1.67
C TRP A 140 -9.06 -3.64 -2.01
N MET A 141 -8.97 -4.51 -1.00
CA MET A 141 -8.75 -5.94 -1.12
C MET A 141 -9.97 -6.65 -1.71
N GLY A 142 -11.18 -6.33 -1.24
CA GLY A 142 -12.42 -6.84 -1.83
C GLY A 142 -12.66 -6.34 -3.25
N ALA A 143 -12.36 -5.06 -3.52
CA ALA A 143 -12.43 -4.50 -4.87
C ALA A 143 -11.42 -5.18 -5.81
N ALA A 144 -10.17 -5.38 -5.35
CA ALA A 144 -9.16 -6.13 -6.09
C ALA A 144 -9.58 -7.58 -6.30
N SER A 145 -10.07 -8.30 -5.27
CA SER A 145 -10.50 -9.70 -5.41
C SER A 145 -11.70 -9.88 -6.35
N SER A 146 -12.60 -8.89 -6.37
CA SER A 146 -13.75 -8.88 -7.27
C SER A 146 -13.35 -8.57 -8.71
N ALA A 147 -12.30 -7.77 -8.91
CA ALA A 147 -11.71 -7.56 -10.22
C ALA A 147 -10.93 -8.82 -10.68
N MET A 148 -10.15 -9.43 -9.78
CA MET A 148 -9.43 -10.71 -9.95
C MET A 148 -10.33 -11.95 -10.15
N ALA A 149 -11.63 -11.79 -10.39
CA ALA A 149 -12.55 -12.90 -10.60
C ALA A 149 -12.22 -13.76 -11.85
N ASP A 150 -11.38 -13.26 -12.77
CA ASP A 150 -10.86 -14.01 -13.92
C ASP A 150 -9.47 -14.67 -13.68
N GLY A 151 -8.87 -14.43 -12.52
CA GLY A 151 -7.55 -14.94 -12.13
C GLY A 151 -6.35 -14.03 -12.46
N LYS A 152 -6.55 -12.78 -12.87
CA LYS A 152 -5.47 -11.80 -13.07
C LYS A 152 -5.78 -10.46 -12.41
N LEU A 153 -4.74 -9.63 -12.25
CA LEU A 153 -4.88 -8.17 -12.10
C LEU A 153 -4.41 -7.57 -13.41
N ASP A 154 -5.34 -7.23 -14.30
CA ASP A 154 -5.04 -6.50 -15.53
C ASP A 154 -5.26 -4.97 -15.34
N MET A 155 -4.98 -4.20 -16.40
CA MET A 155 -5.15 -2.74 -16.32
C MET A 155 -6.63 -2.32 -16.36
N SER A 156 -7.52 -3.17 -16.86
CA SER A 156 -8.97 -2.97 -16.87
C SER A 156 -9.57 -3.19 -15.47
N ASP A 157 -9.05 -4.15 -14.72
CA ASP A 157 -9.33 -4.41 -13.31
C ASP A 157 -8.93 -3.23 -12.45
N LEU A 158 -7.68 -2.79 -12.58
CA LEU A 158 -7.19 -1.64 -11.84
C LEU A 158 -7.96 -0.37 -12.22
N MET A 159 -8.26 -0.15 -13.50
CA MET A 159 -9.07 0.99 -13.94
C MET A 159 -10.52 0.90 -13.45
N ARG A 160 -11.07 -0.31 -13.21
CA ARG A 160 -12.35 -0.50 -12.50
C ARG A 160 -12.27 -0.10 -11.04
N VAL A 161 -11.25 -0.58 -10.32
CA VAL A 161 -11.06 -0.27 -8.89
C VAL A 161 -10.80 1.24 -8.72
N ALA A 162 -9.80 1.79 -9.39
CA ALA A 162 -9.46 3.20 -9.33
C ALA A 162 -10.58 4.10 -9.89
N GLY A 163 -11.22 3.70 -10.99
CA GLY A 163 -12.35 4.42 -11.58
C GLY A 163 -13.58 4.44 -10.67
N GLY A 164 -13.87 3.34 -9.98
CA GLY A 164 -14.95 3.24 -9.00
C GLY A 164 -14.77 4.11 -7.76
N PHE A 165 -13.52 4.45 -7.39
CA PHE A 165 -13.21 5.35 -6.27
C PHE A 165 -12.93 6.80 -6.66
N MET A 166 -12.48 7.06 -7.90
CA MET A 166 -12.12 8.40 -8.36
C MET A 166 -13.19 9.05 -9.26
N GLY A 167 -14.05 8.25 -9.89
CA GLY A 167 -15.18 8.70 -10.70
C GLY A 167 -16.51 8.46 -9.99
N GLY A 168 -17.09 9.52 -9.41
CA GLY A 168 -18.43 9.46 -8.83
C GLY A 168 -19.51 9.26 -9.91
N GLY A 169 -19.81 8.00 -10.26
CA GLY A 169 -20.85 7.70 -11.24
C GLY A 169 -20.85 6.27 -11.82
N GLY A 170 -21.53 5.36 -11.13
CA GLY A 170 -22.32 4.30 -11.77
C GLY A 170 -21.61 3.19 -12.55
N GLY A 171 -21.40 2.04 -11.89
CA GLY A 171 -21.84 0.76 -12.44
C GLY A 171 -20.80 -0.33 -12.65
N THR A 172 -20.95 -1.41 -11.88
CA THR A 172 -20.91 -2.77 -12.41
C THR A 172 -22.14 -3.53 -11.93
N LYS A 173 -22.96 -3.98 -12.89
CA LYS A 173 -24.10 -4.88 -12.66
C LYS A 173 -23.62 -6.33 -12.59
N GLN A 174 -24.56 -7.19 -12.13
CA GLN A 174 -24.68 -8.63 -12.38
C GLN A 174 -23.98 -9.50 -11.32
N ASN A 175 -24.65 -10.42 -10.61
CA ASN A 175 -25.98 -11.04 -10.74
C ASN A 175 -26.62 -11.21 -9.32
N GLN A 176 -27.89 -11.57 -9.07
CA GLN A 176 -29.04 -12.01 -9.89
C GLN A 176 -30.36 -11.77 -9.11
N SER A 177 -31.53 -12.01 -9.75
CA SER A 177 -32.85 -12.30 -9.15
C SER A 177 -33.58 -11.21 -8.33
N GLY A 178 -34.78 -10.83 -8.80
CA GLY A 178 -35.86 -10.36 -7.90
C GLY A 178 -36.39 -8.93 -8.14
N SER A 179 -37.57 -8.87 -8.77
CA SER A 179 -38.68 -7.93 -8.48
C SER A 179 -38.44 -6.41 -8.36
N GLY A 180 -39.07 -5.66 -9.28
CA GLY A 180 -39.80 -4.42 -8.94
C GLY A 180 -38.99 -3.15 -8.72
N GLY A 181 -38.90 -2.29 -9.75
CA GLY A 181 -38.19 -1.01 -9.65
C GLY A 181 -38.59 0.04 -10.69
N LEU A 182 -39.85 0.50 -10.64
CA LEU A 182 -40.36 1.84 -11.02
C LEU A 182 -39.97 2.51 -12.37
N GLY A 183 -39.20 1.88 -13.26
CA GLY A 183 -38.81 2.45 -14.56
C GLY A 183 -39.87 2.37 -15.67
N GLY A 184 -41.00 1.69 -15.42
CA GLY A 184 -42.00 1.36 -16.45
C GLY A 184 -43.22 2.28 -16.56
N MET A 185 -43.43 3.22 -15.63
CA MET A 185 -44.71 3.97 -15.54
C MET A 185 -44.70 5.35 -16.22
N LEU A 186 -43.59 5.80 -16.79
CA LEU A 186 -43.51 7.08 -17.54
C LEU A 186 -43.52 6.92 -19.07
N GLY A 187 -43.58 5.69 -19.59
CA GLY A 187 -43.66 5.41 -21.03
C GLY A 187 -45.08 5.35 -21.63
N GLY A 188 -46.13 5.45 -20.81
CA GLY A 188 -47.51 5.18 -21.21
C GLY A 188 -48.46 6.38 -21.28
N LEU A 189 -47.95 7.61 -21.16
CA LEU A 189 -48.78 8.83 -21.02
C LEU A 189 -48.64 9.84 -22.18
N PHE A 190 -47.96 9.48 -23.26
CA PHE A 190 -47.94 10.22 -24.52
C PHE A 190 -48.31 9.27 -25.67
N GLY A 191 -49.62 9.02 -25.78
CA GLY A 191 -50.18 7.99 -26.66
C GLY A 191 -51.61 8.29 -27.13
N ASN A 192 -51.88 9.55 -27.49
CA ASN A 192 -52.82 9.98 -28.54
C ASN A 192 -52.71 11.49 -28.77
#